data_AF-A0A397UD99-F1
#
_entry.id   AF-A0A397UD99-F1
#
_cell.length_a   1.000
_cell.length_b   1.000
_cell.length_c   1.000
_cell.angle_alpha   90.00
_cell.angle_beta   90.00
_cell.angle_gamma   90.00
#
_symmetry.space_group_name_H-M   'P 1'
#
loop_
_entity.id
_entity.type
_entity.pdbx_description
1 polymer ?
#
loop_
_entity_poly.entity_id
_entity_poly.type
_entity_poly.pdbx_seq_one_letter_code
_entity_poly.pdbx_strand_id
1 'polypeptide(L)'
;MSPFGNVCNNQTVTFFNTSLSNSISGDYEEFTIEYVNGSEITAIWVYDTIIINTQTFEQMQFGLPKDIKGTGDIAIPDTINGQIGLALSPNVSKGGSITFGGVDLEYIIGNNESKIIYYQPTGGADLQEFRPYVSRIYINGVPMNYSGTASFNSEIPNIQLDNAIANLMQIHYLEEIIQMVQQQ
;
A
#
# COMPACT_ATOMS: atom_id res chain seq x y z
N MET A 1 -21.65 -14.86 15.04
CA MET A 1 -22.12 -15.36 13.73
C MET A 1 -20.91 -15.92 12.98
N SER A 2 -21.08 -17.01 12.21
CA SER A 2 -20.04 -17.56 11.30
C SER A 2 -19.56 -16.46 10.34
N PRO A 3 -18.30 -16.46 9.85
CA PRO A 3 -17.91 -15.56 8.76
C PRO A 3 -18.97 -15.62 7.67
N PHE A 4 -19.41 -14.44 7.22
CA PHE A 4 -20.37 -14.37 6.13
C PHE A 4 -19.68 -14.96 4.89
N GLY A 5 -20.29 -15.96 4.26
CA GLY A 5 -19.83 -16.51 2.97
C GLY A 5 -18.55 -17.36 2.99
N ASN A 6 -18.02 -17.59 1.78
CA ASN A 6 -17.05 -18.66 1.49
C ASN A 6 -15.58 -18.21 1.42
N VAL A 7 -15.30 -16.92 1.67
CA VAL A 7 -13.96 -16.31 1.50
C VAL A 7 -12.90 -16.95 2.37
N CYS A 8 -13.31 -17.39 3.55
CA CYS A 8 -12.41 -17.86 4.60
C CYS A 8 -12.47 -19.39 4.78
N ASN A 9 -12.94 -20.13 3.78
CA ASN A 9 -13.28 -21.55 3.89
C ASN A 9 -12.14 -22.50 4.31
N ASN A 10 -10.89 -22.11 4.07
CA ASN A 10 -9.71 -22.89 4.45
C ASN A 10 -8.97 -22.32 5.67
N GLN A 11 -9.49 -21.27 6.30
CA GLN A 11 -8.82 -20.59 7.40
C GLN A 11 -9.27 -21.10 8.77
N THR A 12 -8.30 -21.29 9.67
CA THR A 12 -8.52 -21.83 11.03
C THR A 12 -8.19 -20.83 12.14
N VAL A 13 -7.85 -19.58 11.81
CA VAL A 13 -7.30 -18.60 12.76
C VAL A 13 -8.15 -17.33 12.89
N THR A 14 -8.15 -16.77 14.12
CA THR A 14 -8.70 -15.49 14.61
C THR A 14 -9.50 -14.65 13.62
N PHE A 15 -10.80 -14.94 13.52
CA PHE A 15 -11.77 -14.06 12.89
C PHE A 15 -12.33 -13.06 13.90
N PHE A 16 -12.60 -11.85 13.41
CA PHE A 16 -13.42 -10.92 14.14
C PHE A 16 -14.85 -11.47 14.24
N ASN A 17 -15.33 -11.69 15.48
CA ASN A 17 -16.67 -12.17 15.75
C ASN A 17 -17.52 -11.02 16.31
N THR A 18 -18.41 -10.49 15.48
CA THR A 18 -19.32 -9.38 15.83
C THR A 18 -20.11 -9.67 17.11
N SER A 19 -20.47 -10.94 17.37
CA SER A 19 -21.25 -11.33 18.56
C SER A 19 -20.47 -11.22 19.88
N LEU A 20 -19.15 -11.03 19.83
CA LEU A 20 -18.29 -10.86 20.99
C LEU A 20 -17.89 -9.40 21.23
N SER A 21 -18.23 -8.49 20.30
CA SER A 21 -17.97 -7.07 20.46
C SER A 21 -19.18 -6.37 21.05
N ASN A 22 -18.94 -5.51 22.04
CA ASN A 22 -19.96 -4.68 22.67
C ASN A 22 -20.06 -3.28 22.05
N SER A 23 -19.12 -2.90 21.17
CA SER A 23 -19.06 -1.58 20.53
C SER A 23 -19.34 -1.61 19.03
N ILE A 24 -19.59 -2.80 18.47
CA ILE A 24 -19.94 -3.01 17.06
C ILE A 24 -21.26 -2.31 16.72
N SER A 25 -21.29 -1.61 15.58
CA SER A 25 -22.47 -0.97 15.01
C SER A 25 -22.41 -0.97 13.48
N GLY A 26 -23.51 -0.63 12.81
CA GLY A 26 -23.56 -0.46 11.35
C GLY A 26 -24.85 -1.00 10.71
N ASP A 27 -25.10 -0.55 9.48
CA ASP A 27 -26.28 -0.89 8.68
C ASP A 27 -26.06 -2.10 7.75
N TYR A 28 -24.88 -2.72 7.84
CA TYR A 28 -24.48 -3.92 7.08
C TYR A 28 -24.59 -3.75 5.55
N GLU A 29 -24.33 -2.54 5.05
CA GLU A 29 -24.25 -2.29 3.61
C GLU A 29 -23.05 -3.03 2.99
N GLU A 30 -23.27 -3.60 1.80
CA GLU A 30 -22.22 -4.29 1.05
C GLU A 30 -21.42 -3.32 0.19
N PHE A 31 -20.14 -3.62 0.04
CA PHE A 31 -19.24 -2.93 -0.88
C PHE A 31 -18.27 -3.93 -1.51
N THR A 32 -17.67 -3.53 -2.62
CA THR A 32 -16.69 -4.35 -3.34
C THR A 32 -15.36 -3.60 -3.42
N ILE A 33 -14.28 -4.32 -3.15
CA ILE A 33 -12.90 -3.90 -3.38
C ILE A 33 -12.38 -4.65 -4.60
N GLU A 34 -11.97 -3.91 -5.64
CA GLU A 34 -11.23 -4.45 -6.78
C GLU A 34 -9.72 -4.28 -6.55
N TYR A 35 -8.98 -5.37 -6.67
CA TYR A 35 -7.52 -5.37 -6.60
C TYR A 35 -6.89 -5.28 -7.98
N VAL A 36 -5.66 -4.78 -8.06
CA VAL A 36 -4.92 -4.60 -9.32
C VAL A 36 -4.72 -5.90 -10.12
N ASN A 37 -4.82 -7.06 -9.48
CA ASN A 37 -4.75 -8.37 -10.14
C ASN A 37 -6.09 -8.84 -10.73
N GLY A 38 -7.15 -8.04 -10.63
CA GLY A 38 -8.51 -8.35 -11.08
C GLY A 38 -9.32 -9.22 -10.11
N SER A 39 -8.84 -9.43 -8.90
CA SER A 39 -9.62 -10.08 -7.83
C SER A 39 -10.56 -9.08 -7.19
N GLU A 40 -11.74 -9.54 -6.79
CA GLU A 40 -12.76 -8.74 -6.12
C GLU A 40 -13.10 -9.34 -4.76
N ILE A 41 -13.13 -8.52 -3.71
CA ILE A 41 -13.69 -8.91 -2.41
C ILE A 41 -14.97 -8.12 -2.19
N THR A 42 -16.09 -8.83 -2.02
CA THR A 42 -17.31 -8.25 -1.46
C THR A 42 -17.24 -8.33 0.05
N ALA A 43 -17.46 -7.21 0.71
CA ALA A 43 -17.41 -7.06 2.16
C ALA A 43 -18.62 -6.27 2.67
N ILE A 44 -18.85 -6.34 3.97
CA ILE A 44 -19.92 -5.63 4.66
C ILE A 44 -19.31 -4.53 5.52
N TRP A 45 -19.82 -3.30 5.41
CA TRP A 45 -19.42 -2.20 6.27
C TRP A 45 -19.93 -2.38 7.70
N VAL A 46 -19.01 -2.23 8.65
CA VAL A 46 -19.29 -2.16 10.08
C VAL A 46 -18.42 -1.10 10.74
N TYR A 47 -18.78 -0.71 11.96
CA TYR A 47 -18.03 0.21 12.79
C TYR A 47 -17.73 -0.45 14.12
N ASP A 48 -16.50 -0.33 14.61
CA ASP A 48 -16.15 -0.80 15.94
C ASP A 48 -14.95 -0.02 16.50
N THR A 49 -14.58 -0.31 17.74
CA THR A 49 -13.36 0.19 18.35
C THR A 49 -12.17 -0.64 17.88
N ILE A 50 -11.22 0.01 17.21
CA ILE A 50 -9.96 -0.60 16.78
C ILE A 50 -8.84 -0.08 17.66
N ILE A 51 -8.05 -0.99 18.23
CA ILE A 51 -6.89 -0.65 19.05
C ILE A 51 -5.64 -1.07 18.30
N ILE A 52 -4.79 -0.10 17.94
CA ILE A 52 -3.48 -0.34 17.33
C ILE A 52 -2.42 0.05 18.36
N ASN A 53 -1.80 -0.96 18.97
CA ASN A 53 -0.87 -0.78 20.09
C ASN A 53 -1.52 0.02 21.23
N THR A 54 -1.09 1.27 21.46
CA THR A 54 -1.63 2.16 22.50
C THR A 54 -2.64 3.18 21.98
N GLN A 55 -2.95 3.16 20.68
CA GLN A 55 -3.90 4.09 20.07
C GLN A 55 -5.27 3.43 19.92
N THR A 56 -6.30 4.13 20.41
CA THR A 56 -7.70 3.70 20.32
C THR A 56 -8.41 4.55 19.29
N PHE A 57 -9.04 3.87 18.33
CA PHE A 57 -9.90 4.49 17.32
C PHE A 57 -11.33 4.00 17.54
N GLU A 58 -12.17 4.87 18.10
CA GLU A 58 -13.58 4.56 18.35
C GLU A 58 -14.40 4.70 17.07
N GLN A 59 -15.36 3.78 16.86
CA GLN A 59 -16.27 3.77 15.70
C GLN A 59 -15.52 3.90 14.35
N MET A 60 -14.37 3.23 14.24
CA MET A 60 -13.65 3.16 12.97
C MET A 60 -14.42 2.23 12.02
N GLN A 61 -14.66 2.71 10.79
CA GLN A 61 -15.30 1.92 9.75
C GLN A 61 -14.33 0.90 9.17
N PHE A 62 -14.76 -0.35 9.00
CA PHE A 62 -14.00 -1.39 8.33
C PHE A 62 -14.92 -2.42 7.65
N GLY A 63 -14.34 -3.21 6.75
CA GLY A 63 -15.06 -4.24 6.01
C GLY A 63 -14.90 -5.63 6.62
N LEU A 64 -16.01 -6.35 6.77
CA LEU A 64 -16.01 -7.79 7.03
C LEU A 64 -16.12 -8.54 5.70
N PRO A 65 -15.08 -9.29 5.28
CA PRO A 65 -15.12 -10.04 4.03
C PRO A 65 -16.28 -11.04 4.02
N LYS A 66 -16.99 -11.09 2.88
CA LYS A 66 -18.14 -11.98 2.66
C LYS A 66 -17.90 -12.96 1.52
N ASP A 67 -17.61 -12.44 0.32
CA ASP A 67 -17.41 -13.24 -0.90
C ASP A 67 -16.17 -12.74 -1.66
N ILE A 68 -15.50 -13.64 -2.40
CA ILE A 68 -14.32 -13.33 -3.22
C ILE A 68 -14.52 -13.90 -4.62
N LYS A 69 -14.16 -13.11 -5.64
CA LYS A 69 -14.22 -13.50 -7.05
C LYS A 69 -12.90 -13.16 -7.73
N GLY A 70 -12.56 -13.91 -8.76
CA GLY A 70 -11.42 -13.59 -9.63
C GLY A 70 -11.01 -14.79 -10.49
N THR A 71 -9.85 -14.67 -11.13
CA THR A 71 -9.34 -15.68 -12.07
C THR A 71 -8.50 -16.74 -11.34
N GLY A 72 -9.16 -17.77 -10.79
CA GLY A 72 -8.53 -18.93 -10.15
C GLY A 72 -9.05 -19.25 -8.75
N ASP A 73 -8.44 -20.21 -8.06
CA ASP A 73 -8.70 -20.50 -6.64
C ASP A 73 -8.05 -19.40 -5.77
N ILE A 74 -8.72 -18.27 -5.64
CA ILE A 74 -8.24 -17.13 -4.85
C ILE A 74 -8.80 -17.29 -3.42
N ALA A 75 -7.90 -17.46 -2.47
CA ALA A 75 -8.19 -17.45 -1.04
C ALA A 75 -7.27 -16.46 -0.34
N ILE A 76 -7.76 -15.82 0.73
CA ILE A 76 -6.90 -15.02 1.60
C ILE A 76 -5.92 -15.98 2.30
N PRO A 77 -4.59 -15.78 2.19
CA PRO A 77 -3.61 -16.63 2.86
C PRO A 77 -3.86 -16.72 4.38
N ASP A 78 -3.62 -17.87 4.99
CA ASP A 78 -3.79 -18.10 6.43
C ASP A 78 -2.83 -17.30 7.31
N THR A 79 -1.75 -16.76 6.71
CA THR A 79 -0.81 -15.84 7.35
C THR A 79 -1.34 -14.40 7.48
N ILE A 80 -2.51 -14.08 6.90
CA ILE A 80 -3.07 -12.72 6.87
C ILE A 80 -4.48 -12.72 7.46
N ASN A 81 -4.67 -12.05 8.60
CA ASN A 81 -5.97 -11.92 9.26
C ASN A 81 -6.82 -10.74 8.74
N GLY A 82 -6.26 -9.91 7.85
CA GLY A 82 -6.91 -8.74 7.27
C GLY A 82 -5.90 -7.76 6.68
N GLN A 83 -6.40 -6.70 6.06
CA GLN A 83 -5.59 -5.61 5.49
C GLN A 83 -6.00 -4.29 6.15
N ILE A 84 -5.01 -3.46 6.50
CA ILE A 84 -5.23 -2.05 6.86
C ILE A 84 -4.74 -1.24 5.66
N GLY A 85 -5.67 -0.56 4.99
CA GLY A 85 -5.34 0.31 3.86
C GLY A 85 -4.56 1.54 4.33
N LEU A 86 -3.28 1.60 3.98
CA LEU A 86 -2.46 2.81 4.07
C LEU A 86 -1.97 3.13 2.67
N ALA A 87 -2.14 4.37 2.21
CA ALA A 87 -1.67 4.82 0.89
C ALA A 87 -0.13 4.93 0.78
N LEU A 88 0.61 4.25 1.65
CA LEU A 88 2.07 4.29 1.76
C LEU A 88 2.59 2.85 1.81
N SER A 89 3.69 2.58 1.10
CA SER A 89 4.30 1.25 0.97
C SER A 89 5.32 0.99 2.07
N PRO A 90 5.09 0.04 3.00
CA PRO A 90 6.12 -0.46 3.89
C PRO A 90 6.83 -1.65 3.23
N ASN A 91 7.60 -1.42 2.16
CA ASN A 91 8.42 -2.49 1.62
C ASN A 91 9.70 -2.62 2.46
N VAL A 92 9.61 -3.37 3.56
CA VAL A 92 10.71 -3.57 4.51
C VAL A 92 11.11 -5.04 4.54
N SER A 93 12.12 -5.41 3.75
CA SER A 93 12.72 -6.75 3.73
C SER A 93 13.38 -7.16 5.05
N LYS A 94 13.39 -6.29 6.08
CA LYS A 94 13.96 -6.52 7.41
C LYS A 94 13.07 -6.07 8.58
N GLY A 95 11.78 -5.85 8.34
CA GLY A 95 10.86 -5.27 9.32
C GLY A 95 10.95 -3.74 9.39
N GLY A 96 9.94 -3.11 9.96
CA GLY A 96 9.80 -1.65 10.06
C GLY A 96 8.66 -1.26 10.99
N SER A 97 8.53 0.03 11.28
CA SER A 97 7.52 0.59 12.18
C SER A 97 6.58 1.54 11.44
N ILE A 98 5.32 1.59 11.90
CA ILE A 98 4.35 2.63 11.54
C ILE A 98 4.10 3.45 12.80
N THR A 99 4.31 4.77 12.70
CA THR A 99 4.07 5.71 13.81
C THR A 99 2.85 6.56 13.50
N PHE A 100 1.86 6.54 14.40
CA PHE A 100 0.68 7.39 14.30
C PHE A 100 0.87 8.67 15.11
N GLY A 101 0.59 9.83 14.51
CA GLY A 101 0.62 11.13 15.21
C GLY A 101 2.01 11.77 15.37
N GLY A 102 3.05 11.26 14.70
CA GLY A 102 4.39 11.81 14.77
C GLY A 102 5.39 11.11 13.85
N VAL A 103 6.67 11.39 14.08
CA VAL A 103 7.80 10.76 13.38
C VAL A 103 8.71 10.10 14.40
N ASP A 104 9.09 8.85 14.16
CA ASP A 104 10.15 8.18 14.90
C ASP A 104 11.51 8.56 14.30
N LEU A 105 12.24 9.44 15.00
CA LEU A 105 13.51 9.98 14.53
C LEU A 105 14.64 8.95 14.50
N GLU A 106 14.52 7.80 15.18
CA GLU A 106 15.53 6.74 15.13
C GLU A 106 15.67 6.16 13.71
N TYR A 107 14.63 6.28 12.89
CA TYR A 107 14.61 5.84 11.49
C TYR A 107 14.98 6.95 10.49
N ILE A 108 15.36 8.15 10.96
CA ILE A 108 15.75 9.28 10.12
C ILE A 108 17.26 9.54 10.24
N ILE A 109 17.96 9.71 9.11
CA ILE A 109 19.42 9.88 9.10
C ILE A 109 19.85 11.06 9.97
N GLY A 110 20.57 10.78 11.07
CA GLY A 110 21.04 11.76 12.03
C GLY A 110 19.96 12.30 12.97
N ASN A 111 18.85 11.57 13.11
CA ASN A 111 17.83 11.71 14.14
C ASN A 111 17.32 13.15 14.31
N ASN A 112 17.07 13.81 13.17
CA ASN A 112 16.73 15.23 13.14
C ASN A 112 15.61 15.51 12.14
N GLU A 113 14.50 16.03 12.66
CA GLU A 113 13.31 16.39 11.87
C GLU A 113 13.60 17.43 10.79
N SER A 114 14.56 18.34 11.00
CA SER A 114 14.95 19.34 9.99
C SER A 114 15.57 18.73 8.72
N LYS A 115 15.86 17.43 8.71
CA LYS A 115 16.30 16.70 7.52
C LYS A 115 15.15 16.05 6.74
N ILE A 116 13.92 16.13 7.24
CA ILE A 116 12.74 15.64 6.54
C ILE A 116 12.33 16.68 5.52
N ILE A 117 12.18 16.23 4.27
CA ILE A 117 11.70 17.07 3.18
C ILE A 117 10.20 16.83 3.03
N TYR A 118 9.41 17.88 3.26
CA TYR A 118 7.97 17.83 3.12
C TYR A 118 7.58 18.21 1.68
N TYR A 119 6.82 17.34 1.04
CA TYR A 119 6.19 17.61 -0.24
C TYR A 119 4.71 17.86 -0.03
N GLN A 120 4.19 18.92 -0.65
CA GLN A 120 2.75 19.14 -0.70
C GLN A 120 2.14 18.10 -1.65
N PRO A 121 1.16 17.29 -1.19
CA PRO A 121 0.45 16.40 -2.09
C PRO A 121 -0.21 17.22 -3.22
N THR A 122 -0.15 16.75 -4.46
CA THR A 122 -0.96 17.33 -5.52
C THR A 122 -2.33 16.65 -5.54
N GLY A 123 -3.38 17.40 -5.20
CA GLY A 123 -4.78 16.93 -5.13
C GLY A 123 -5.48 17.55 -3.92
N GLY A 124 -6.77 17.87 -4.05
CA GLY A 124 -7.58 18.49 -2.99
C GLY A 124 -7.86 17.56 -1.80
N ALA A 125 -8.89 17.83 -1.01
CA ALA A 125 -9.21 17.07 0.22
C ALA A 125 -9.52 15.57 0.00
N ASP A 126 -9.72 15.12 -1.24
CA ASP A 126 -10.10 13.75 -1.61
C ASP A 126 -8.91 12.92 -2.14
N LEU A 127 -7.80 12.90 -1.40
CA LEU A 127 -6.62 12.10 -1.78
C LEU A 127 -6.88 10.61 -1.50
N GLN A 128 -7.28 9.86 -2.54
CA GLN A 128 -7.21 8.39 -2.51
C GLN A 128 -5.76 7.88 -2.56
N GLU A 129 -4.82 8.70 -3.04
CA GLU A 129 -3.39 8.37 -3.13
C GLU A 129 -2.50 9.59 -2.90
N PHE A 130 -1.35 9.41 -2.24
CA PHE A 130 -0.31 10.44 -2.16
C PHE A 130 0.53 10.46 -3.43
N ARG A 131 0.47 11.58 -4.17
CA ARG A 131 1.16 11.75 -5.45
C ARG A 131 2.07 12.98 -5.46
N PRO A 132 3.38 12.85 -5.15
CA PRO A 132 4.31 13.96 -5.30
C PRO A 132 4.71 14.17 -6.77
N TYR A 133 4.96 15.43 -7.12
CA TYR A 133 5.57 15.77 -8.40
C TYR A 133 7.07 15.45 -8.40
N VAL A 134 7.53 14.79 -9.46
CA VAL A 134 8.93 14.40 -9.67
C VAL A 134 9.42 15.08 -10.94
N SER A 135 10.49 15.87 -10.80
CA SER A 135 11.10 16.63 -11.91
C SER A 135 12.40 16.00 -12.45
N ARG A 136 13.05 15.15 -11.65
CA ARG A 136 14.28 14.47 -12.03
C ARG A 136 14.38 13.11 -11.36
N ILE A 137 14.91 12.15 -12.10
CA ILE A 137 15.30 10.82 -11.60
C ILE A 137 16.78 10.67 -11.89
N TYR A 138 17.54 10.11 -10.94
CA TYR A 138 18.96 9.85 -11.12
C TYR A 138 19.18 8.34 -11.26
N ILE A 139 19.83 7.93 -12.34
CA ILE A 139 20.22 6.53 -12.56
C ILE A 139 21.72 6.49 -12.73
N ASN A 140 22.40 5.72 -11.88
CA ASN A 140 23.87 5.67 -11.82
C ASN A 140 24.53 7.05 -11.73
N GLY A 141 23.86 8.02 -11.08
CA GLY A 141 24.34 9.40 -10.95
C GLY A 141 24.03 10.32 -12.14
N VAL A 142 23.49 9.81 -13.24
CA VAL A 142 23.08 10.62 -14.41
C VAL A 142 21.66 11.17 -14.19
N PRO A 143 21.47 12.50 -14.22
CA PRO A 143 20.14 13.09 -14.11
C PRO A 143 19.36 12.89 -15.41
N MET A 144 18.17 12.30 -15.30
CA MET A 144 17.17 12.29 -16.36
C MET A 144 16.07 13.29 -16.01
N ASN A 145 15.80 14.21 -16.95
CA ASN A 145 14.68 15.12 -16.82
C ASN A 145 13.37 14.33 -16.93
N TYR A 146 12.52 14.49 -15.93
CA TYR A 146 11.21 13.89 -15.87
C TYR A 146 10.20 14.98 -15.53
N SER A 147 8.95 14.85 -15.96
CA SER A 147 7.90 15.76 -15.51
C SER A 147 6.64 14.96 -15.36
N GLY A 148 6.46 14.43 -14.15
CA GLY A 148 5.30 13.61 -13.83
C GLY A 148 5.10 13.48 -12.32
N THR A 149 4.21 12.58 -11.94
CA THR A 149 3.90 12.28 -10.54
C THR A 149 4.30 10.86 -10.22
N ALA A 150 4.88 10.63 -9.03
CA ALA A 150 4.99 9.28 -8.49
C ALA A 150 3.75 8.98 -7.63
N SER A 151 3.36 7.72 -7.51
CA SER A 151 2.41 7.25 -6.49
C SER A 151 3.09 6.22 -5.61
N PHE A 152 2.65 6.13 -4.36
CA PHE A 152 3.10 5.10 -3.43
C PHE A 152 2.00 4.05 -3.31
N ASN A 153 2.28 2.84 -3.76
CA ASN A 153 1.35 1.72 -3.69
C ASN A 153 2.04 0.55 -2.98
N SER A 154 1.43 0.07 -1.89
CA SER A 154 1.94 -1.04 -1.07
C SER A 154 1.73 -2.41 -1.71
N GLU A 155 0.82 -2.53 -2.67
CA GLU A 155 0.52 -3.78 -3.39
C GLU A 155 1.53 -4.07 -4.52
N ILE A 156 2.28 -3.05 -4.94
CA ILE A 156 3.29 -3.17 -5.99
C ILE A 156 4.67 -3.28 -5.31
N PRO A 157 5.32 -4.45 -5.30
CA PRO A 157 6.61 -4.63 -4.62
C PRO A 157 7.78 -3.97 -5.35
N ASN A 158 7.59 -3.55 -6.60
CA ASN A 158 8.64 -3.01 -7.47
C ASN A 158 8.38 -1.54 -7.81
N ILE A 159 9.45 -0.79 -8.09
CA ILE A 159 9.32 0.53 -8.71
C ILE A 159 8.85 0.32 -10.15
N GLN A 160 7.67 0.83 -10.49
CA GLN A 160 7.19 0.88 -11.86
C GLN A 160 7.50 2.24 -12.46
N LEU A 161 8.14 2.23 -13.62
CA LEU A 161 8.46 3.43 -14.40
C LEU A 161 7.60 3.43 -15.65
N ASP A 162 7.25 4.62 -16.13
CA ASP A 162 6.56 4.71 -17.41
C ASP A 162 7.45 4.24 -18.58
N ASN A 163 6.81 3.95 -19.71
CA ASN A 163 7.49 3.46 -20.90
C ASN A 163 8.55 4.44 -21.43
N ALA A 164 8.38 5.75 -21.21
CA ALA A 164 9.34 6.74 -21.70
C ALA A 164 10.66 6.66 -20.92
N ILE A 165 10.59 6.56 -19.59
CA ILE A 165 11.78 6.35 -18.74
C ILE A 165 12.38 4.96 -19.02
N ALA A 166 11.55 3.92 -19.12
CA ALA A 166 12.03 2.56 -19.40
C ALA A 166 12.82 2.49 -20.72
N ASN A 167 12.34 3.15 -21.78
CA ASN A 167 13.02 3.22 -23.06
C ASN A 167 14.32 4.04 -23.00
N LEU A 168 14.35 5.15 -22.25
CA LEU A 168 15.56 5.95 -22.05
C LEU A 168 16.66 5.15 -21.32
N MET A 169 16.29 4.34 -20.33
CA MET A 169 17.24 3.43 -19.68
C MET A 169 17.85 2.43 -20.67
N GLN A 170 17.03 1.84 -21.54
CA GLN A 170 17.51 0.88 -22.53
C GLN A 170 18.51 1.50 -23.50
N ILE A 171 18.27 2.75 -23.93
CA ILE A 171 19.19 3.49 -24.81
C ILE A 171 20.52 3.79 -24.08
N HIS A 172 20.46 4.24 -22.82
CA HIS A 172 21.67 4.58 -22.07
C HIS A 172 22.58 3.37 -21.83
N TYR A 173 22.01 2.21 -21.47
CA TYR A 173 22.78 0.96 -21.35
C TYR A 173 23.44 0.54 -22.67
N LEU A 174 22.78 0.76 -23.81
CA LEU A 174 23.37 0.49 -25.12
C LEU A 174 24.53 1.43 -25.44
N GLU A 175 24.44 2.71 -25.06
CA GLU A 175 25.54 3.67 -25.23
C GLU A 175 26.77 3.33 -24.39
N GLU A 176 26.60 2.90 -23.14
CA GLU A 176 27.71 2.42 -22.29
C GLU A 176 28.40 1.19 -22.91
N ILE A 177 27.63 0.22 -23.41
CA ILE A 177 28.18 -0.97 -24.08
C ILE A 177 28.96 -0.59 -25.35
N ILE A 178 28.42 0.33 -26.16
CA ILE A 178 29.10 0.82 -27.37
C ILE A 178 30.42 1.51 -27.00
N GLN A 179 30.44 2.33 -25.95
CA GLN A 179 31.67 2.98 -25.49
C GLN A 179 32.70 1.97 -24.98
N MET A 180 32.27 0.91 -24.29
CA MET A 180 33.17 -0.16 -23.84
C MET A 180 33.77 -0.97 -25.00
N VAL A 181 33.00 -1.20 -26.08
CA VAL A 181 33.50 -1.88 -27.29
C VAL A 181 34.43 -0.99 -28.12
N GLN A 182 34.22 0.33 -28.14
CA GLN A 182 35.08 1.27 -28.86
C GLN A 182 36.43 1.54 -28.16
N GLN A 183 36.60 1.11 -26.91
CA GLN A 183 37.84 1.25 -26.14
C GLN A 183 38.70 -0.03 -26.11
N GLN A 184 38.31 -1.08 -26.84
CA GLN A 184 39.10 -2.30 -27.08
C GLN A 184 39.67 -2.32 -28.49
#